data_AF-A0A1I8I8S8-F1
#
_entry.id   AF-A0A1I8I8S8-F1
#
_cell.length_a   1.000
_cell.length_b   1.000
_cell.length_c   1.000
_cell.angle_alpha   90.00
_cell.angle_beta   90.00
_cell.angle_gamma   90.00
#
_symmetry.space_group_name_H-M   'P 1'
#
loop_
_entity.id
_entity.type
_entity.pdbx_description
1 polymer ?
#
loop_
_entity_poly.entity_id
_entity_poly.type
_entity_poly.pdbx_seq_one_letter_code
_entity_poly.pdbx_strand_id
1 'polypeptide(L)'
;MYSSYKAQSLAMKNLKTLLISANVGSLFDDPENLFKKWLNQFYQVVRDKDPDFIALHCQEVGGKNFAQSMPNVKKWIQDLLASPDLNSYDRVRIFLDEDFKTAETFTALGSLYFVHSRVVDIRIWDFASSDFVNVKDTK
;
A
#
# COMPACT_ATOMS: atom_id res chain seq x y z
N MET A 1 5.44 -26.26 -23.67
CA MET A 1 4.27 -25.71 -22.94
C MET A 1 4.23 -26.15 -21.47
N TYR A 2 4.38 -27.43 -21.11
CA TYR A 2 4.43 -27.88 -19.70
C TYR A 2 5.62 -27.35 -18.87
N SER A 3 6.77 -27.08 -19.53
CA SER A 3 7.98 -26.57 -18.85
C SER A 3 7.84 -25.12 -18.35
N SER A 4 7.11 -24.26 -19.08
CA SER A 4 6.92 -22.85 -18.69
C SER A 4 5.97 -22.68 -17.51
N TYR A 5 4.91 -23.48 -17.43
CA TYR A 5 4.00 -23.49 -16.28
C TYR A 5 4.69 -23.96 -15.01
N LYS A 6 5.54 -24.99 -15.10
CA LYS A 6 6.30 -25.49 -13.95
C LYS A 6 7.31 -24.45 -13.46
N ALA A 7 8.00 -23.76 -14.38
CA ALA A 7 8.92 -22.66 -14.08
C ALA A 7 8.22 -21.43 -13.47
N GLN A 8 7.05 -21.02 -14.01
CA GLN A 8 6.22 -19.97 -13.41
C GLN A 8 5.68 -20.37 -12.02
N SER A 9 5.27 -21.63 -11.83
CA SER A 9 4.82 -22.12 -10.51
C SER A 9 5.97 -22.24 -9.50
N LEU A 10 7.20 -22.48 -9.96
CA LEU A 10 8.40 -22.47 -9.11
C LEU A 10 8.85 -21.03 -8.77
N ALA A 11 8.67 -20.09 -9.69
CA ALA A 11 8.89 -18.66 -9.45
C ALA A 11 7.87 -18.06 -8.46
N MET A 12 6.60 -18.49 -8.52
CA MET A 12 5.58 -18.13 -7.50
C MET A 12 5.89 -18.69 -6.10
N LYS A 13 6.72 -19.73 -5.96
CA LYS A 13 7.04 -20.32 -4.65
C LYS A 13 7.93 -19.45 -3.76
N ASN A 14 8.52 -18.35 -4.28
CA ASN A 14 9.43 -17.50 -3.52
C ASN A 14 9.11 -15.99 -3.63
N LEU A 15 7.82 -15.61 -3.62
CA LEU A 15 7.44 -14.19 -3.53
C LEU A 15 7.89 -13.60 -2.19
N LYS A 16 8.88 -12.71 -2.22
CA LYS A 16 9.35 -12.00 -1.04
C LYS A 16 8.31 -10.96 -0.65
N THR A 17 7.64 -11.22 0.46
CA THR A 17 6.53 -10.40 0.92
C THR A 17 6.93 -9.58 2.14
N LEU A 18 6.65 -8.27 2.11
CA LEU A 18 6.80 -7.37 3.24
C LEU A 18 5.42 -7.01 3.78
N LEU A 19 5.11 -7.48 4.97
CA LEU A 19 3.86 -7.17 5.68
C LEU A 19 4.16 -6.17 6.79
N ILE A 20 3.51 -5.02 6.75
CA ILE A 20 3.67 -3.94 7.70
C ILE A 20 2.31 -3.60 8.28
N SER A 21 2.25 -3.45 9.60
CA SER A 21 1.15 -2.80 10.29
C SER A 21 1.70 -1.59 11.05
N ALA A 22 1.03 -0.46 10.97
CA ALA A 22 1.43 0.75 11.69
C ALA A 22 0.21 1.54 12.16
N ASN A 23 0.21 1.92 13.43
CA ASN A 23 -0.61 3.02 13.89
C ASN A 23 0.04 4.32 13.40
N VAL A 24 -0.68 5.06 12.56
CA VAL A 24 -0.18 6.24 11.86
C VAL A 24 -0.86 7.53 12.31
N GLY A 25 -1.69 7.50 13.36
CA GLY A 25 -2.46 8.66 13.81
C GLY A 25 -1.60 9.88 14.11
N SER A 26 -0.50 9.66 14.84
CA SER A 26 0.45 10.72 15.19
C SER A 26 1.15 11.33 13.96
N LEU A 27 1.31 10.59 12.86
CA LEU A 27 1.91 11.12 11.63
C LEU A 27 1.12 12.33 11.14
N PHE A 28 -0.21 12.22 11.16
CA PHE A 28 -1.10 13.23 10.59
C PHE A 28 -1.33 14.44 11.51
N ASP A 29 -1.04 14.28 12.81
CA ASP A 29 -1.09 15.35 13.80
C ASP A 29 0.21 16.20 13.83
N ASP A 30 1.36 15.63 13.44
CA ASP A 30 2.67 16.32 13.33
C ASP A 30 3.39 15.99 12.00
N PRO A 31 2.84 16.45 10.86
CA PRO A 31 3.36 16.10 9.54
C PRO A 31 4.75 16.68 9.28
N GLU A 32 5.09 17.84 9.84
CA GLU A 32 6.38 18.50 9.60
C GLU A 32 7.56 17.67 10.11
N ASN A 33 7.40 17.02 11.27
CA ASN A 33 8.49 16.27 11.90
C ASN A 33 8.43 14.77 11.63
N LEU A 34 7.23 14.19 11.52
CA LEU A 34 7.05 12.74 11.50
C LEU A 34 6.93 12.17 10.09
N PHE A 35 6.34 12.90 9.12
CA PHE A 35 6.15 12.37 7.76
C PHE A 35 7.46 11.96 7.13
N LYS A 36 8.43 12.89 7.09
CA LYS A 36 9.70 12.66 6.42
C LYS A 36 10.48 11.52 7.07
N LYS A 37 10.48 11.44 8.40
CA LYS A 37 11.17 10.39 9.15
C LYS A 37 10.55 9.02 8.87
N TRP A 38 9.22 8.94 8.94
CA TRP A 38 8.50 7.70 8.70
C TRP A 38 8.68 7.21 7.26
N LEU A 39 8.51 8.09 6.27
CA LEU A 39 8.69 7.75 4.85
C LEU A 39 10.12 7.30 4.56
N ASN A 40 11.13 8.02 5.06
CA ASN A 40 12.53 7.63 4.89
C ASN A 40 12.82 6.24 5.47
N GLN A 41 12.28 5.94 6.65
CA GLN A 41 12.46 4.63 7.27
C GLN A 41 11.74 3.54 6.49
N PHE A 42 10.52 3.80 6.05
CA PHE A 42 9.75 2.89 5.19
C PHE A 42 10.53 2.58 3.90
N TYR A 43 11.03 3.60 3.20
CA TYR A 43 11.82 3.40 1.98
C TYR A 43 13.13 2.65 2.25
N GLN A 44 13.80 2.92 3.37
CA GLN A 44 14.99 2.18 3.76
C GLN A 44 14.68 0.69 3.92
N VAL A 45 13.59 0.35 4.61
CA VAL A 45 13.15 -1.04 4.76
C VAL A 45 12.81 -1.65 3.39
N VAL A 46 12.14 -0.92 2.50
CA VAL A 46 11.84 -1.41 1.15
C VAL A 46 13.12 -1.69 0.36
N ARG A 47 14.12 -0.80 0.39
CA ARG A 47 15.43 -1.04 -0.26
C ARG A 47 16.15 -2.25 0.32
N ASP A 48 16.24 -2.34 1.65
CA ASP A 48 16.99 -3.41 2.33
C ASP A 48 16.31 -4.77 2.15
N LYS A 49 14.98 -4.77 2.12
CA LYS A 49 14.17 -5.99 1.98
C LYS A 49 13.82 -6.30 0.54
N ASP A 50 14.03 -5.43 -0.46
CA ASP A 50 13.72 -5.67 -1.88
C ASP A 50 12.50 -6.60 -2.13
N PRO A 51 11.31 -6.31 -1.55
CA PRO A 51 10.17 -7.23 -1.64
C PRO A 51 9.53 -7.22 -3.02
N ASP A 52 8.92 -8.34 -3.39
CA ASP A 52 8.10 -8.47 -4.61
C ASP A 52 6.68 -7.94 -4.36
N PHE A 53 6.21 -8.02 -3.11
CA PHE A 53 4.90 -7.55 -2.69
C PHE A 53 4.99 -6.87 -1.33
N ILE A 54 4.35 -5.70 -1.20
CA ILE A 54 4.23 -4.96 0.06
C ILE A 54 2.76 -4.85 0.40
N ALA A 55 2.40 -5.24 1.62
CA ALA A 55 1.12 -4.88 2.24
C ALA A 55 1.41 -3.98 3.45
N LEU A 56 0.89 -2.76 3.39
CA LEU A 56 0.95 -1.79 4.47
C LEU A 56 -0.47 -1.56 4.99
N HIS A 57 -0.72 -2.03 6.21
CA HIS A 57 -1.95 -1.79 6.93
C HIS A 57 -1.75 -0.64 7.93
N CYS A 58 -2.65 0.32 7.89
CA CYS A 58 -2.59 1.55 8.67
C CYS A 58 -3.80 1.64 9.62
N GLN A 59 -3.55 1.93 10.90
CA GLN A 59 -4.58 2.31 11.87
C GLN A 59 -4.52 3.81 12.17
N GLU A 60 -5.64 4.39 12.60
CA GLU A 60 -5.77 5.82 12.90
C GLU A 60 -5.42 6.72 11.70
N VAL A 61 -5.76 6.30 10.49
CA VAL A 61 -5.62 7.13 9.29
C VAL A 61 -6.43 8.41 9.48
N GLY A 62 -5.76 9.56 9.36
CA GLY A 62 -6.35 10.87 9.66
C GLY A 62 -6.15 11.36 11.09
N GLY A 63 -5.40 10.68 11.95
CA GLY A 63 -5.06 11.20 13.28
C GLY A 63 -6.27 11.45 14.16
N LYS A 64 -6.16 12.36 15.13
CA LYS A 64 -7.26 12.64 16.08
C LYS A 64 -8.22 13.71 15.57
N ASN A 65 -7.73 14.62 14.73
CA ASN A 65 -8.47 15.77 14.23
C ASN A 65 -8.76 15.65 12.72
N PHE A 66 -9.60 14.68 12.35
CA PHE A 66 -9.86 14.26 10.96
C PHE A 66 -10.11 15.40 9.96
N ALA A 67 -10.93 16.39 10.32
CA ALA A 67 -11.26 17.51 9.43
C ALA A 67 -10.02 18.35 9.02
N GLN A 68 -9.02 18.43 9.89
CA GLN A 68 -7.81 19.24 9.66
C GLN A 68 -6.68 18.41 9.03
N SER A 69 -6.66 17.10 9.28
CA SER A 69 -5.56 16.20 8.94
C SER A 69 -5.75 15.45 7.60
N MET A 70 -6.95 15.42 7.02
CA MET A 70 -7.18 14.76 5.72
C MET A 70 -6.31 15.31 4.57
N PRO A 71 -6.06 16.62 4.46
CA PRO A 71 -5.07 17.13 3.50
C PRO A 71 -3.68 16.50 3.70
N ASN A 72 -3.30 16.23 4.96
CA ASN A 72 -2.03 15.58 5.30
C ASN A 72 -2.03 14.11 4.84
N VAL A 73 -3.15 13.39 4.97
CA VAL A 73 -3.29 12.01 4.43
C VAL A 73 -3.06 11.99 2.92
N LYS A 74 -3.73 12.87 2.17
CA LYS A 74 -3.57 12.97 0.71
C LYS A 74 -2.14 13.30 0.32
N LYS A 75 -1.53 14.26 1.02
CA LYS A 75 -0.12 14.61 0.81
C LYS A 75 0.82 13.43 1.10
N TRP A 76 0.58 12.70 2.19
CA TRP A 76 1.37 11.51 2.53
C TRP A 76 1.28 10.44 1.44
N ILE A 77 0.09 10.17 0.89
CA ILE A 77 -0.08 9.25 -0.25
C ILE A 77 0.67 9.75 -1.49
N GLN A 78 0.59 11.04 -1.81
CA GLN A 78 1.31 11.60 -2.95
C GLN A 78 2.82 11.47 -2.80
N ASP A 79 3.36 11.86 -1.64
CA ASP A 79 4.78 11.77 -1.33
C ASP A 79 5.25 10.30 -1.30
N LEU A 80 4.40 9.37 -0.84
CA LEU A 80 4.63 7.93 -0.91
C LEU A 80 4.76 7.46 -2.36
N LEU A 81 3.79 7.79 -3.21
CA LEU A 81 3.74 7.32 -4.60
C LEU A 81 4.80 7.95 -5.51
N ALA A 82 5.23 9.18 -5.20
CA ALA A 82 6.26 9.90 -5.95
C ALA A 82 7.69 9.43 -5.64
N SER A 83 7.88 8.56 -4.65
CA SER A 83 9.21 8.11 -4.28
C SER A 83 9.86 7.24 -5.36
N PRO A 84 11.11 7.53 -5.76
CA PRO A 84 11.89 6.68 -6.66
C PRO A 84 12.06 5.25 -6.15
N ASP A 85 12.06 5.06 -4.82
CA ASP A 85 12.17 3.75 -4.17
C ASP A 85 10.98 2.83 -4.49
N LEU A 86 9.85 3.40 -4.93
CA LEU A 86 8.64 2.69 -5.28
C LEU A 86 8.34 2.72 -6.79
N ASN A 87 9.29 3.14 -7.63
CA ASN A 87 9.10 3.20 -9.09
C ASN A 87 8.90 1.82 -9.73
N SER A 88 9.56 0.80 -9.20
CA SER A 88 9.44 -0.58 -9.70
C SER A 88 8.13 -1.26 -9.31
N TYR A 89 7.28 -0.61 -8.51
CA TYR A 89 5.97 -1.10 -8.10
C TYR A 89 4.89 -0.41 -8.94
N ASP A 90 4.63 -0.98 -10.11
CA ASP A 90 3.77 -0.47 -11.18
C ASP A 90 2.26 -0.68 -10.92
N ARG A 91 1.94 -1.66 -10.07
CA ARG A 91 0.59 -1.98 -9.64
C ARG A 91 0.42 -1.63 -8.17
N VAL A 92 -0.43 -0.64 -7.91
CA VAL A 92 -0.70 -0.13 -6.55
C VAL A 92 -2.19 -0.15 -6.29
N ARG A 93 -2.59 -0.60 -5.11
CA ARG A 93 -3.99 -0.53 -4.64
C ARG A 93 -4.03 0.11 -3.27
N ILE A 94 -4.88 1.12 -3.13
CA ILE A 94 -5.02 1.90 -1.92
C ILE A 94 -6.49 1.88 -1.56
N PHE A 95 -6.79 1.34 -0.38
CA PHE A 95 -8.11 1.33 0.22
C PHE A 95 -8.02 2.16 1.48
N LEU A 96 -8.62 3.34 1.47
CA LEU A 96 -8.67 4.23 2.61
C LEU A 96 -10.13 4.50 2.94
N ASP A 97 -10.43 4.47 4.22
CA ASP A 97 -11.69 5.02 4.71
C ASP A 97 -11.50 6.54 4.87
N GLU A 98 -11.94 7.30 3.87
CA GLU A 98 -11.89 8.76 3.87
C GLU A 98 -13.23 9.42 4.28
N ASP A 99 -14.29 8.64 4.50
CA ASP A 99 -15.63 9.19 4.76
C ASP A 99 -15.87 9.40 6.26
N PHE A 100 -15.39 10.55 6.74
CA PHE A 100 -15.59 11.00 8.12
C PHE A 100 -16.97 11.63 8.37
N LYS A 101 -17.84 11.73 7.35
CA LYS A 101 -19.16 12.38 7.50
C LYS A 101 -20.12 11.55 8.34
N THR A 102 -19.87 10.25 8.44
CA THR A 102 -20.64 9.30 9.27
C THR A 102 -19.72 8.67 10.31
N ALA A 103 -19.67 9.29 11.49
CA ALA A 103 -18.84 8.81 12.61
C ALA A 103 -19.13 7.35 13.00
N GLU A 104 -20.34 6.84 12.73
CA GLU A 104 -20.73 5.46 13.02
C GLU A 104 -20.10 4.41 12.06
N THR A 105 -19.71 4.81 10.86
CA THR A 105 -19.14 3.90 9.85
C THR A 105 -17.67 4.16 9.59
N PHE A 106 -17.12 5.25 10.12
CA PHE A 106 -15.74 5.64 9.94
C PHE A 106 -14.81 4.74 10.77
N THR A 107 -13.88 4.08 10.10
CA THR A 107 -12.98 3.10 10.70
C THR A 107 -11.59 3.65 11.00
N ALA A 108 -11.18 4.76 10.37
CA ALA A 108 -9.81 5.26 10.37
C ALA A 108 -8.77 4.19 9.94
N LEU A 109 -9.17 3.25 9.08
CA LEU A 109 -8.29 2.19 8.59
C LEU A 109 -7.83 2.48 7.16
N GLY A 110 -6.64 1.99 6.83
CA GLY A 110 -6.10 2.02 5.48
C GLY A 110 -5.34 0.74 5.15
N SER A 111 -5.42 0.32 3.90
CA SER A 111 -4.60 -0.76 3.37
C SER A 111 -4.02 -0.35 2.02
N LEU A 112 -2.70 -0.37 1.92
CA LEU A 112 -1.95 -0.05 0.73
C LEU A 112 -1.18 -1.29 0.28
N TYR A 113 -1.29 -1.61 -0.99
CA TYR A 113 -0.64 -2.75 -1.60
C TYR A 113 0.22 -2.26 -2.76
N PHE A 114 1.48 -2.67 -2.77
CA PHE A 114 2.43 -2.37 -3.83
C PHE A 114 2.93 -3.70 -4.40
N VAL A 115 2.81 -3.86 -5.71
CA VAL A 115 3.22 -5.06 -6.41
C VAL A 115 4.35 -4.68 -7.34
N HIS A 116 5.50 -5.34 -7.19
CA HIS A 116 6.65 -5.11 -8.05
C HIS A 116 6.35 -5.63 -9.46
N SER A 117 6.88 -4.92 -10.47
CA SER A 117 6.79 -5.28 -11.89
C SER A 117 7.25 -6.71 -12.24
N ARG A 118 8.07 -7.34 -11.38
CA ARG A 118 8.55 -8.72 -11.55
C ARG A 118 7.51 -9.78 -11.20
N VAL A 119 6.42 -9.40 -10.53
CA VAL A 119 5.29 -10.28 -10.23
C VAL A 119 4.37 -10.34 -11.44
N VAL A 120 4.34 -11.50 -12.10
CA VAL A 120 3.63 -11.70 -13.38
C VAL A 120 2.16 -12.09 -13.25
N ASP A 121 1.77 -12.76 -12.15
CA ASP A 121 0.39 -13.19 -11.90
C ASP A 121 -0.08 -12.58 -10.57
N ILE A 122 -0.92 -11.56 -10.68
CA ILE A 122 -1.57 -10.92 -9.53
C ILE A 122 -3.03 -10.62 -9.88
N ARG A 123 -3.92 -11.13 -9.03
CA ARG A 123 -5.36 -10.96 -9.18
C ARG A 123 -5.97 -10.42 -7.90
N ILE A 124 -7.03 -9.66 -8.05
CA ILE A 124 -7.85 -9.13 -6.97
C ILE A 124 -9.27 -9.66 -7.12
N TRP A 125 -9.89 -9.99 -5.99
CA TRP A 125 -11.29 -10.38 -5.99
C TRP A 125 -12.16 -9.17 -6.31
N ASP A 126 -12.99 -9.29 -7.35
CA ASP A 126 -14.03 -8.33 -7.66
C ASP A 126 -15.37 -8.87 -7.16
N PHE A 127 -15.93 -8.20 -6.16
CA PHE A 127 -17.20 -8.58 -5.55
C PHE A 127 -18.39 -8.46 -6.51
N ALA A 128 -18.33 -7.55 -7.50
CA ALA A 128 -19.42 -7.36 -8.44
C ALA A 128 -19.51 -8.53 -9.45
N SER A 129 -18.37 -8.97 -9.97
CA SER A 129 -18.31 -10.13 -10.87
C SER A 129 -18.21 -11.47 -10.15
N SER A 130 -17.93 -11.47 -8.84
CA SER A 130 -17.66 -12.68 -8.03
C SER A 130 -16.54 -13.54 -8.63
N ASP A 131 -15.50 -12.89 -9.13
CA ASP A 131 -14.33 -13.55 -9.75
C ASP A 131 -13.03 -12.80 -9.44
N PHE A 132 -11.90 -13.48 -9.65
CA PHE A 132 -10.56 -12.90 -9.56
C PHE A 132 -10.19 -12.23 -10.88
N VAL A 133 -10.06 -10.91 -10.88
CA VAL A 133 -9.65 -10.11 -12.04
C VAL A 133 -8.18 -9.70 -11.93
N ASN A 134 -7.53 -9.50 -13.07
CA ASN A 134 -6.14 -9.04 -13.10
C ASN A 134 -6.03 -7.63 -12.47
N VAL A 135 -5.00 -7.43 -11.64
CA VAL A 135 -4.67 -6.11 -11.13
C VAL A 135 -4.08 -5.29 -12.26
N LYS A 136 -4.88 -4.38 -12.82
CA LYS A 136 -4.41 -3.42 -13.84
C LYS A 136 -3.30 -2.52 -13.30
N ASP A 137 -2.36 -2.17 -14.18
CA ASP A 137 -1.34 -1.15 -13.92
C ASP A 137 -2.04 0.19 -13.64
N THR A 138 -1.54 0.91 -12.62
CA THR A 138 -2.30 2.02 -11.98
C THR A 138 -1.45 3.24 -11.68
N LYS A 139 -0.14 3.18 -11.95
CA LYS A 139 0.77 4.32 -11.84
C LYS A 139 1.07 4.90 -13.22
#